data_AF-B8FDB0-F1
#
_entry.id   AF-B8FDB0-F1
#
_cell.length_a   1.000
_cell.length_b   1.000
_cell.length_c   1.000
_cell.angle_alpha   90.00
_cell.angle_beta   90.00
_cell.angle_gamma   90.00
#
_symmetry.space_group_name_H-M   'P 1'
#
loop_
_entity.id
_entity.type
_entity.pdbx_description
1 polymer ?
#
loop_
_entity_poly.entity_id
_entity_poly.type
_entity_poly.pdbx_seq_one_letter_code
_entity_poly.pdbx_strand_id
1 'polypeptide(L)'
;MDVKDFCNGMSAELTAWKAKMWDAMSKVEKLGTPEREKVLPNIEDIRIIMTELEDKVNSLNHECPSDWSGLKQDIEKGATDVRSKYEETMEYIGKAAPVSVPG
;
A
#
# COMPACT_ATOMS: atom_id res chain seq x y z
N MET A 1 15.92 15.94 6.40
CA MET A 1 15.78 14.78 5.50
C MET A 1 15.97 15.32 4.09
N ASP A 2 16.96 14.82 3.37
CA ASP A 2 17.12 15.17 1.96
C ASP A 2 16.23 14.28 1.07
N VAL A 3 16.15 14.60 -0.22
CA VAL A 3 15.31 13.87 -1.17
C VAL A 3 15.74 12.42 -1.35
N LYS A 4 17.04 12.11 -1.23
CA LYS A 4 17.56 10.75 -1.41
C LYS A 4 17.20 9.88 -0.21
N ASP A 5 17.38 10.39 1.00
CA ASP A 5 16.97 9.71 2.23
C ASP A 5 15.47 9.41 2.22
N PHE A 6 14.66 10.39 1.78
CA PHE A 6 13.22 10.21 1.64
C PHE A 6 12.86 9.13 0.61
N CYS A 7 13.43 9.20 -0.60
CA CYS A 7 13.18 8.21 -1.65
C CYS A 7 13.62 6.80 -1.23
N ASN A 8 14.75 6.68 -0.53
CA ASN A 8 15.24 5.40 0.01
C ASN A 8 14.28 4.83 1.06
N GLY A 9 13.83 5.67 2.00
CA GLY A 9 12.85 5.28 3.01
C GLY A 9 11.54 4.83 2.38
N MET A 10 11.00 5.61 1.44
CA MET A 10 9.75 5.27 0.77
C MET A 10 9.88 4.02 -0.11
N SER A 11 11.02 3.82 -0.77
CA SER A 11 11.28 2.59 -1.54
C SER A 11 11.29 1.34 -0.65
N ALA A 12 11.84 1.45 0.56
CA ALA A 12 11.81 0.38 1.56
C ALA A 12 10.37 0.13 2.06
N GLU A 13 9.60 1.19 2.32
CA GLU A 13 8.19 1.08 2.71
C GLU A 13 7.35 0.43 1.60
N LEU A 14 7.51 0.84 0.35
CA LEU A 14 6.82 0.23 -0.80
C LEU A 14 7.17 -1.24 -0.97
N THR A 15 8.42 -1.62 -0.72
CA THR A 15 8.84 -3.04 -0.70
C THR A 15 8.12 -3.83 0.40
N ALA A 16 8.01 -3.26 1.60
CA ALA A 16 7.26 -3.87 2.69
C ALA A 16 5.76 -3.98 2.36
N TRP A 17 5.18 -2.95 1.72
CA TRP A 17 3.79 -2.96 1.26
C TRP A 17 3.53 -4.03 0.20
N LYS A 18 4.46 -4.28 -0.73
CA LYS A 18 4.35 -5.40 -1.69
C LYS A 18 4.26 -6.74 -0.99
N ALA A 19 5.08 -6.96 0.04
CA ALA A 19 5.03 -8.19 0.83
C ALA A 19 3.71 -8.32 1.59
N LYS A 20 3.21 -7.25 2.21
CA LYS A 20 1.91 -7.22 2.88
C LYS A 20 0.74 -7.49 1.94
N MET A 21 0.79 -6.96 0.71
CA MET A 21 -0.21 -7.21 -0.32
C MET A 21 -0.21 -8.67 -0.78
N TRP A 22 0.97 -9.27 -0.92
CA TRP A 22 1.07 -10.69 -1.23
C TRP A 22 0.43 -11.58 -0.15
N ASP A 23 0.69 -11.27 1.13
CA ASP A 23 0.05 -11.96 2.26
C ASP A 23 -1.47 -11.74 2.28
N ALA A 24 -1.95 -10.52 2.02
CA ALA A 24 -3.38 -10.24 1.93
C ALA A 24 -4.05 -11.04 0.81
N MET A 25 -3.47 -11.07 -0.39
CA MET A 25 -3.98 -11.90 -1.50
C MET A 25 -4.03 -13.38 -1.13
N SER A 26 -2.98 -13.89 -0.48
CA SER A 26 -2.94 -15.29 0.00
C SER A 26 -4.04 -15.60 1.02
N LYS A 27 -4.49 -14.62 1.81
CA LYS A 27 -5.62 -14.76 2.73
C LYS A 27 -6.97 -14.67 2.01
N VAL A 28 -7.09 -13.79 1.02
CA VAL A 28 -8.28 -13.67 0.15
C VAL A 28 -8.54 -14.97 -0.62
N GLU A 29 -7.49 -15.68 -1.03
CA GLU A 29 -7.62 -16.99 -1.68
C GLU A 29 -8.29 -18.04 -0.77
N LYS A 30 -8.17 -17.91 0.56
CA LYS A 30 -8.77 -18.82 1.54
C LYS A 30 -10.24 -18.50 1.84
N LEU A 31 -10.75 -17.36 1.35
CA LEU A 31 -12.14 -16.97 1.52
C LEU A 31 -13.07 -17.72 0.55
N GLY A 32 -14.33 -17.86 0.95
CA GLY A 32 -15.41 -18.27 0.05
C GLY A 32 -15.63 -17.24 -1.06
N THR A 33 -16.27 -17.67 -2.16
CA THR A 33 -16.55 -16.81 -3.32
C THR A 33 -17.26 -15.49 -2.96
N PRO A 34 -18.34 -15.49 -2.14
CA PRO A 34 -19.05 -14.25 -1.80
C PRO A 34 -18.21 -13.24 -1.00
N GLU A 35 -17.34 -13.73 -0.10
CA GLU A 35 -16.46 -12.89 0.70
C GLU A 35 -15.30 -12.37 -0.14
N ARG A 36 -14.75 -13.20 -1.01
CA ARG A 36 -13.69 -12.83 -1.96
C ARG A 36 -14.13 -11.67 -2.86
N GLU A 37 -15.32 -11.76 -3.46
CA GLU A 37 -15.85 -10.72 -4.36
C GLU A 37 -15.98 -9.35 -3.68
N LYS A 38 -16.21 -9.33 -2.36
CA LYS A 38 -16.30 -8.09 -1.58
C LYS A 38 -14.94 -7.48 -1.25
N VAL A 39 -13.88 -8.28 -1.22
CA VAL A 39 -12.52 -7.82 -0.87
C VAL A 39 -11.71 -7.40 -2.10
N LEU A 40 -11.96 -8.02 -3.26
CA LEU A 40 -11.22 -7.72 -4.49
C LEU A 40 -11.18 -6.22 -4.85
N PRO A 41 -12.25 -5.42 -4.71
CA PRO A 41 -12.19 -3.98 -4.97
C PRO A 41 -11.17 -3.26 -4.08
N ASN A 42 -11.09 -3.60 -2.79
CA ASN A 42 -10.14 -2.97 -1.87
C ASN A 42 -8.69 -3.35 -2.21
N ILE A 43 -8.46 -4.60 -2.63
CA ILE A 43 -7.13 -5.07 -3.06
C ILE A 43 -6.67 -4.30 -4.31
N GLU A 44 -7.58 -4.09 -5.26
CA GLU A 44 -7.27 -3.33 -6.48
C GLU A 44 -7.00 -1.85 -6.15
N ASP A 45 -7.80 -1.25 -5.28
CA ASP A 45 -7.60 0.12 -4.78
C ASP A 45 -6.21 0.31 -4.14
N ILE A 46 -5.79 -0.64 -3.29
CA ILE A 46 -4.45 -0.57 -2.66
C ILE A 46 -3.36 -0.67 -3.72
N ARG A 47 -3.53 -1.56 -4.71
CA ARG A 47 -2.58 -1.74 -5.80
C ARG A 47 -2.43 -0.48 -6.65
N ILE A 48 -3.54 0.21 -6.94
CA ILE A 48 -3.52 1.48 -7.67
C ILE A 48 -2.70 2.51 -6.90
N ILE A 49 -2.99 2.73 -5.61
CA ILE A 49 -2.25 3.73 -4.81
C ILE A 49 -0.77 3.37 -4.69
N MET A 50 -0.43 2.09 -4.50
CA MET A 50 0.97 1.66 -4.47
C MET A 50 1.70 1.95 -5.79
N THR A 51 1.03 1.76 -6.93
CA THR A 51 1.60 2.06 -8.25
C THR A 51 1.84 3.57 -8.40
N GLU A 52 0.86 4.39 -8.01
CA GLU A 52 1.00 5.86 -8.03
C GLU A 52 2.13 6.35 -7.12
N LEU A 53 2.30 5.75 -5.94
CA LEU A 53 3.40 6.05 -5.04
C LEU A 53 4.76 5.66 -5.64
N GLU A 54 4.85 4.48 -6.25
CA GLU A 54 6.07 4.05 -6.95
C GLU A 54 6.46 5.03 -8.05
N ASP A 55 5.50 5.46 -8.87
CA ASP A 55 5.75 6.41 -9.96
C ASP A 55 6.21 7.77 -9.43
N LYS A 56 5.56 8.30 -8.37
CA LYS A 56 5.93 9.57 -7.74
C LYS A 56 7.31 9.53 -7.09
N VAL A 57 7.63 8.45 -6.37
CA VAL A 57 8.95 8.26 -5.75
C VAL A 57 10.03 8.13 -6.82
N ASN A 58 9.73 7.40 -7.89
CA ASN A 58 10.65 7.22 -9.01
C ASN A 58 10.93 8.56 -9.72
N SER A 59 9.89 9.33 -10.04
CA SER A 59 10.02 10.69 -10.60
C SER A 59 10.83 11.60 -9.67
N LEU A 60 10.51 11.62 -8.37
CA LEU A 60 11.23 12.43 -7.38
C LEU A 60 12.72 12.08 -7.31
N ASN A 61 13.06 10.79 -7.38
CA ASN A 61 14.45 10.31 -7.33
C ASN A 61 15.25 10.68 -8.60
N HIS A 62 14.60 10.79 -9.75
CA HIS A 62 15.27 11.08 -11.03
C HIS A 62 15.31 12.57 -11.37
N GLU A 63 14.22 13.30 -11.10
CA GLU A 63 14.07 14.69 -11.49
C GLU A 63 14.75 15.65 -10.50
N CYS A 64 15.01 15.20 -9.26
CA CYS A 64 15.68 15.96 -8.20
C CYS A 64 15.25 17.45 -8.14
N PRO A 65 13.93 17.74 -8.03
CA PRO A 65 13.43 19.10 -8.08
C PRO A 65 13.93 19.92 -6.88
N SER A 66 14.18 21.22 -7.10
CA SER A 66 14.65 22.16 -6.07
C SER A 66 13.61 22.41 -4.96
N ASP A 67 12.33 22.28 -5.28
CA ASP A 67 11.24 22.22 -4.32
C ASP A 67 10.43 20.95 -4.58
N TRP A 68 10.37 20.09 -3.57
CA TRP A 68 9.67 18.81 -3.60
C TRP A 68 8.66 18.67 -2.46
N SER A 69 8.36 19.76 -1.77
CA SER A 69 7.47 19.76 -0.60
C SER A 69 6.05 19.27 -0.95
N GLY A 70 5.51 19.66 -2.12
CA GLY A 70 4.22 19.17 -2.61
C GLY A 70 4.23 17.68 -2.94
N LEU A 71 5.26 17.22 -3.68
CA LEU A 71 5.44 15.79 -3.98
C LEU A 71 5.57 14.95 -2.71
N LYS A 72 6.30 15.46 -1.72
CA LYS A 72 6.43 14.82 -0.41
C LYS A 72 5.06 14.62 0.25
N GLN A 73 4.25 15.68 0.33
CA GLN A 73 2.93 15.61 0.94
C GLN A 73 2.01 14.61 0.24
N ASP A 74 2.05 14.58 -1.10
CA ASP A 74 1.27 13.62 -1.89
C ASP A 74 1.69 12.18 -1.63
N ILE A 75 3.00 11.92 -1.51
CA ILE A 75 3.55 10.59 -1.22
C ILE A 75 3.18 10.17 0.22
N GLU A 76 3.36 11.04 1.21
CA GLU A 76 3.00 10.75 2.61
C GLU A 76 1.50 10.49 2.78
N LYS A 77 0.67 11.23 2.04
CA LYS A 77 -0.78 11.01 2.00
C LYS A 77 -1.10 9.65 1.40
N GLY A 78 -0.55 9.32 0.23
CA GLY A 78 -0.81 8.02 -0.39
C GLY A 78 -0.32 6.85 0.47
N ALA A 79 0.80 7.00 1.18
CA ALA A 79 1.28 5.98 2.13
C ALA A 79 0.30 5.77 3.30
N THR A 80 -0.32 6.85 3.78
CA THR A 80 -1.39 6.80 4.79
C THR A 80 -2.64 6.10 4.23
N ASP A 81 -3.04 6.45 3.00
CA ASP A 81 -4.23 5.88 2.35
C ASP A 81 -4.07 4.36 2.12
N VAL A 82 -2.89 3.90 1.68
CA VAL A 82 -2.55 2.48 1.57
C VAL A 82 -2.71 1.78 2.92
N ARG A 83 -2.21 2.40 3.99
CA ARG A 83 -2.30 1.83 5.33
C ARG A 83 -3.74 1.66 5.79
N SER A 84 -4.54 2.72 5.70
CA SER A 84 -5.94 2.68 6.12
C SER A 84 -6.73 1.64 5.34
N LYS A 85 -6.59 1.60 4.02
CA LYS A 85 -7.30 0.61 3.16
C LYS A 85 -6.86 -0.82 3.44
N TYR A 86 -5.57 -1.04 3.71
CA TYR A 86 -5.07 -2.35 4.11
C TYR A 86 -5.67 -2.80 5.45
N GLU A 87 -5.69 -1.92 6.45
CA GLU A 87 -6.28 -2.22 7.76
C GLU A 87 -7.77 -2.57 7.64
N GLU A 88 -8.54 -1.81 6.86
CA GLU A 88 -9.95 -2.11 6.56
C GLU A 88 -10.12 -3.46 5.86
N THR A 89 -9.27 -3.76 4.89
CA THR A 89 -9.26 -5.04 4.16
C THR A 89 -8.99 -6.21 5.09
N MET A 90 -7.98 -6.08 5.95
CA MET A 90 -7.60 -7.11 6.91
C MET A 90 -8.64 -7.31 7.99
N GLU A 91 -9.30 -6.24 8.45
CA GLU A 91 -10.43 -6.34 9.38
C GLU A 91 -11.59 -7.13 8.75
N TYR A 92 -11.94 -6.84 7.50
CA TYR A 92 -12.98 -7.57 6.78
C TYR A 92 -12.62 -9.05 6.63
N ILE A 93 -11.40 -9.34 6.18
CA ILE A 93 -10.90 -10.72 6.03
C ILE A 93 -11.00 -11.47 7.38
N GLY A 94 -10.58 -10.84 8.48
CA GLY A 94 -10.63 -11.45 9.82
C GLY A 94 -12.05 -11.72 10.34
N LYS A 95 -13.04 -10.91 9.93
CA LYS A 95 -14.47 -11.16 10.22
C LYS A 95 -15.05 -12.28 9.36
N ALA A 96 -14.63 -12.36 8.09
CA ALA A 96 -15.14 -13.28 7.09
C ALA A 96 -14.61 -14.71 7.24
N ALA A 97 -13.37 -14.86 7.70
CA ALA A 97 -12.80 -16.14 8.07
C ALA A 97 -11.92 -15.92 9.31
N PRO A 98 -11.99 -16.78 10.36
CA PRO A 98 -11.05 -16.74 11.48
C PRO A 98 -9.68 -17.25 10.99
N VAL A 99 -9.03 -16.47 10.12
CA VAL A 99 -7.64 -16.60 9.74
C VAL A 99 -6.81 -15.86 10.78
N SER A 100 -5.63 -16.38 11.15
CA SER A 100 -4.77 -15.65 12.09
C SER A 100 -4.39 -14.30 11.48
N VAL A 101 -4.89 -13.22 12.08
CA VAL A 101 -4.43 -11.86 11.77
C VAL A 101 -3.10 -11.70 12.50
N PRO A 102 -1.96 -11.54 11.81
CA PRO A 102 -0.70 -11.20 12.48
C PRO A 102 -0.88 -9.84 13.15
N GLY A 103 -0.50 -9.76 14.42
CA GLY A 103 -0.44 -8.50 15.19
C GLY A 103 0.70 -7.60 14.76
#